data_AF-A0A924G303-F1
#
_entry.id   AF-A0A924G303-F1
#
_cell.length_a   1.000
_cell.length_b   1.000
_cell.length_c   1.000
_cell.angle_alpha   90.00
_cell.angle_beta   90.00
_cell.angle_gamma   90.00
#
_symmetry.space_group_name_H-M   'P 1'
#
loop_
_entity.id
_entity.type
_entity.pdbx_description
1 polymer ?
#
loop_
_entity_poly.entity_id
_entity_poly.type
_entity_poly.pdbx_seq_one_letter_code
_entity_poly.pdbx_strand_id
1 'polypeptide(L)'
;MATIRIKENSLLAKFAAYNLKSDTMALVLGCTIYLHNTTREEFLRNTKWVRHEVAHVKQFQQKGYFRFLVSYLLETFNFGYEFNRYELEAKKKERDHTILEGIEFN
;
A
#
# COMPACT_ATOMS: atom_id res chain seq x y z
N MET A 1 2.02 -17.53 7.90
CA MET A 1 0.95 -16.73 7.28
C MET A 1 1.07 -15.30 7.80
N ALA A 2 0.93 -14.31 6.93
CA ALA A 2 0.99 -12.90 7.33
C ALA A 2 -0.44 -12.33 7.36
N THR A 3 -0.89 -11.89 8.53
CA THR A 3 -2.20 -11.26 8.68
C THR A 3 -2.11 -9.78 8.36
N ILE A 4 -2.88 -9.33 7.38
CA ILE A 4 -2.98 -7.93 6.97
C ILE A 4 -4.32 -7.39 7.45
N ARG A 5 -4.28 -6.27 8.18
CA ARG A 5 -5.50 -5.62 8.66
C ARG A 5 -5.99 -4.61 7.64
N ILE A 6 -7.29 -4.58 7.37
CA ILE A 6 -7.89 -3.54 6.51
C ILE A 6 -8.74 -2.62 7.38
N LYS A 7 -8.45 -1.32 7.34
CA LYS A 7 -9.21 -0.30 8.08
C LYS A 7 -9.79 0.73 7.13
N GLU A 8 -11.10 0.79 7.07
CA GLU A 8 -11.84 1.78 6.27
C GLU A 8 -11.93 3.15 6.96
N ASN A 9 -12.31 4.16 6.18
CA ASN A 9 -12.57 5.53 6.66
C ASN A 9 -11.44 6.14 7.48
N SER A 10 -10.20 5.84 7.09
CA SER A 10 -9.03 6.34 7.82
C SER A 10 -8.77 7.81 7.52
N LEU A 11 -8.69 8.63 8.57
CA LEU A 11 -8.28 10.03 8.47
C LEU A 11 -6.88 10.18 7.89
N LEU A 12 -6.00 9.21 8.13
CA LEU A 12 -4.66 9.19 7.57
C LEU A 12 -4.70 8.99 6.05
N ALA A 13 -5.50 8.02 5.58
CA ALA A 13 -5.69 7.78 4.16
C ALA A 13 -6.40 8.96 3.48
N LYS A 14 -7.29 9.67 4.19
CA LYS A 14 -7.89 10.93 3.72
C LYS A 14 -6.84 12.02 3.47
N PHE A 15 -5.89 12.20 4.39
CA PHE A 15 -4.82 13.19 4.21
C PHE A 15 -3.89 12.81 3.05
N ALA A 16 -3.55 11.52 2.92
CA ALA A 16 -2.77 11.03 1.77
C ALA A 16 -3.49 11.26 0.44
N ALA A 17 -4.79 10.97 0.37
CA ALA A 17 -5.64 11.18 -0.79
C ALA A 17 -5.68 12.65 -1.23
N TYR A 18 -5.80 13.58 -0.27
CA TYR A 18 -5.79 15.02 -0.56
C TYR A 18 -4.46 15.47 -1.18
N ASN A 19 -3.33 14.98 -0.68
CA ASN A 19 -2.01 15.32 -1.23
C ASN A 19 -1.78 14.74 -2.63
N LEU A 20 -2.36 13.56 -2.92
CA LEU A 20 -2.23 12.87 -4.21
C LEU A 20 -3.37 13.18 -5.19
N LYS A 21 -4.32 14.06 -4.83
CA LYS A 21 -5.50 14.44 -5.63
C LYS A 21 -6.28 13.22 -6.16
N SER A 22 -6.39 12.17 -5.35
CA SER A 22 -7.14 10.96 -5.71
C SER A 22 -8.43 10.86 -4.88
N ASP A 23 -9.54 10.54 -5.53
CA ASP A 23 -10.84 10.37 -4.86
C ASP A 23 -10.89 9.09 -4.02
N THR A 24 -10.12 8.06 -4.38
CA THR A 24 -10.01 6.80 -3.63
C THR A 24 -8.55 6.51 -3.31
N MET A 25 -8.27 5.96 -2.13
CA MET A 25 -6.89 5.74 -1.69
C MET A 25 -6.78 4.52 -0.77
N ALA A 26 -5.68 3.79 -0.93
CA ALA A 26 -5.19 2.83 0.04
C ALA A 26 -3.80 3.27 0.48
N LEU A 27 -3.55 3.25 1.79
CA LEU A 27 -2.26 3.58 2.37
C LEU A 27 -1.81 2.44 3.27
N VAL A 28 -0.62 1.92 3.03
CA VAL A 28 -0.02 0.91 3.90
C VAL A 28 0.83 1.54 4.98
N LEU A 29 0.63 1.12 6.23
CA LEU A 29 1.62 1.28 7.29
C LEU A 29 1.85 -0.04 8.01
N GLY A 30 3.05 -0.58 7.87
CA GLY A 30 3.40 -1.89 8.44
C GLY A 30 2.56 -3.01 7.82
N CYS A 31 1.68 -3.61 8.62
CA CYS A 31 0.76 -4.68 8.18
C CYS A 31 -0.71 -4.22 8.09
N THR A 32 -0.97 -2.91 8.10
CA THR A 32 -2.32 -2.36 8.02
C THR A 32 -2.49 -1.56 6.73
N ILE A 33 -3.56 -1.85 6.00
CA ILE A 33 -4.02 -1.10 4.82
C ILE A 33 -5.15 -0.20 5.28
N TYR A 34 -4.96 1.11 5.13
CA TYR A 34 -5.95 2.13 5.46
C TYR A 34 -6.64 2.59 4.18
N LEU A 35 -7.95 2.38 4.09
CA LEU A 35 -8.76 2.76 2.95
C LEU A 35 -9.42 4.12 3.19
N HIS A 36 -9.52 4.91 2.12
CA HIS A 36 -10.29 6.15 2.05
C HIS A 36 -11.21 6.12 0.84
N ASN A 37 -12.49 6.43 1.09
CA ASN A 37 -13.54 6.53 0.08
C ASN A 37 -13.70 5.26 -0.79
N THR A 38 -13.36 4.10 -0.23
CA THR A 38 -13.60 2.78 -0.83
C THR A 38 -13.82 1.77 0.29
N THR A 39 -14.63 0.74 0.01
CA THR A 39 -14.86 -0.37 0.96
C THR A 39 -13.83 -1.47 0.80
N ARG A 40 -13.73 -2.34 1.81
CA ARG A 40 -12.94 -3.55 1.78
C ARG A 40 -13.31 -4.43 0.60
N GLU A 41 -14.59 -4.62 0.33
CA GLU A 41 -15.06 -5.47 -0.77
C GLU A 41 -14.67 -4.88 -2.13
N GLU A 42 -14.80 -3.57 -2.31
CA GLU A 42 -14.35 -2.87 -3.52
C GLU A 42 -12.84 -3.02 -3.74
N PHE A 43 -12.06 -2.78 -2.69
CA PHE A 43 -10.63 -2.97 -2.70
C PHE A 43 -10.25 -4.41 -3.07
N LEU A 44 -10.83 -5.40 -2.38
CA LEU A 44 -10.52 -6.82 -2.58
C LEU A 44 -10.94 -7.35 -3.96
N ARG A 45 -11.97 -6.76 -4.59
CA ARG A 45 -12.36 -7.09 -5.97
C ARG A 45 -11.30 -6.64 -6.99
N ASN A 46 -10.51 -5.62 -6.68
CA ASN A 46 -9.44 -5.15 -7.57
C ASN A 46 -8.12 -5.86 -7.27
N THR A 47 -7.93 -7.05 -7.82
CA THR A 47 -6.74 -7.88 -7.56
C THR A 47 -5.42 -7.18 -7.85
N LYS A 48 -5.35 -6.30 -8.85
CA LYS A 48 -4.12 -5.53 -9.13
C LYS A 48 -3.81 -4.59 -7.98
N TRP A 49 -4.83 -3.86 -7.51
CA TRP A 49 -4.69 -2.94 -6.38
C TRP A 49 -4.32 -3.68 -5.09
N VAL A 50 -4.96 -4.81 -4.80
CA VAL A 50 -4.61 -5.64 -3.64
C VAL A 50 -3.14 -6.06 -3.67
N ARG A 51 -2.64 -6.53 -4.82
CA ARG A 51 -1.24 -6.93 -4.98
C ARG A 51 -0.27 -5.78 -4.80
N HIS A 52 -0.64 -4.60 -5.28
CA HIS A 52 0.12 -3.37 -5.10
C HIS A 52 0.31 -3.06 -3.60
N GLU A 53 -0.79 -2.97 -2.85
CA GLU A 53 -0.72 -2.69 -1.40
C GLU A 53 -0.01 -3.80 -0.63
N VAL A 54 -0.23 -5.06 -1.00
CA VAL A 54 0.50 -6.19 -0.41
C VAL A 54 2.01 -6.07 -0.65
N ALA A 55 2.45 -5.57 -1.81
CA ALA A 55 3.87 -5.35 -2.07
C ALA A 55 4.46 -4.34 -1.07
N HIS A 56 3.74 -3.27 -0.74
CA HIS A 56 4.15 -2.34 0.31
C HIS A 56 4.21 -3.00 1.68
N VAL A 57 3.26 -3.86 2.03
CA VAL A 57 3.33 -4.64 3.28
C VAL A 57 4.60 -5.50 3.32
N LYS A 58 4.93 -6.18 2.23
CA LYS A 58 6.17 -6.99 2.15
C LYS A 58 7.41 -6.11 2.23
N GLN A 59 7.43 -4.94 1.62
CA GLN A 59 8.55 -3.99 1.73
C GLN A 59 8.73 -3.50 3.17
N PHE A 60 7.63 -3.19 3.88
CA PHE A 60 7.62 -2.86 5.30
C PHE A 60 8.20 -4.00 6.15
N GLN A 61 7.81 -5.25 5.87
CA GLN A 61 8.32 -6.44 6.57
C GLN A 61 9.82 -6.67 6.30
N GLN A 62 10.29 -6.47 5.07
CA GLN A 62 11.67 -6.71 4.69
C GLN A 62 12.63 -5.62 5.20
N LYS A 63 12.22 -4.35 5.16
CA LYS A 63 13.09 -3.21 5.52
C LYS A 63 12.90 -2.73 6.95
N GLY A 64 11.78 -3.09 7.58
CA GLY A 64 11.37 -2.59 8.89
C GLY A 64 10.61 -1.26 8.80
N TYR A 65 9.75 -1.02 9.81
CA TYR A 65 8.75 0.05 9.80
C TYR A 65 9.32 1.44 9.49
N PHE A 66 10.22 1.93 10.35
CA PHE A 66 10.77 3.29 10.24
C PHE A 66 11.68 3.45 9.02
N ARG A 67 12.50 2.44 8.73
CA ARG A 67 13.46 2.50 7.63
C ARG A 67 12.76 2.57 6.28
N PHE A 68 11.70 1.77 6.09
CA PHE A 68 10.91 1.85 4.87
C PHE A 68 10.21 3.19 4.76
N LEU A 69 9.49 3.63 5.80
CA LEU A 69 8.72 4.88 5.77
C LEU A 69 9.61 6.09 5.43
N VAL A 70 10.75 6.23 6.12
CA VAL A 70 11.67 7.34 5.86
C VAL A 70 12.26 7.26 4.46
N SER A 71 12.73 6.07 4.03
CA SER A 71 13.29 5.91 2.68
C SER A 71 12.26 6.21 1.60
N TYR A 72 11.01 5.79 1.80
CA TYR A 72 9.92 6.01 0.86
C TYR A 72 9.60 7.51 0.75
N LEU A 73 9.45 8.20 1.87
CA LEU A 73 9.16 9.64 1.88
C LEU A 73 10.31 10.46 1.26
N LEU A 74 11.57 10.11 1.57
CA LEU A 74 12.74 10.78 1.00
C LEU A 74 12.81 10.59 -0.53
N GLU A 75 12.50 9.39 -1.03
CA GLU A 75 12.46 9.16 -2.48
C GLU A 75 11.32 9.88 -3.17
N THR A 76 10.12 9.85 -2.60
CA THR A 76 8.99 10.61 -3.12
C THR A 76 9.30 12.11 -3.16
N PHE A 77 10.02 12.63 -2.17
CA PHE A 77 10.44 14.04 -2.15
C PHE A 77 11.50 14.36 -3.22
N ASN A 78 12.50 13.48 -3.40
CA ASN A 78 13.61 13.73 -4.32
C ASN A 78 13.26 13.48 -5.79
N PHE A 79 12.46 12.45 -6.08
CA PHE A 79 12.19 11.98 -7.43
C PHE A 79 10.71 12.07 -7.83
N GLY A 80 9.82 12.38 -6.89
CA GLY A 80 8.37 12.33 -7.09
C GLY A 80 7.78 10.95 -6.81
N TYR A 81 6.46 10.92 -6.56
CA TYR A 81 5.72 9.69 -6.25
C TYR A 81 5.80 8.67 -7.39
N GLU A 82 5.60 9.10 -8.64
CA GLU A 82 5.55 8.17 -9.78
C GLU A 82 6.87 7.44 -10.07
N PHE A 83 8.00 8.07 -9.73
CA PHE A 83 9.35 7.56 -9.95
C PHE A 83 9.99 6.92 -8.71
N ASN A 84 9.26 6.88 -7.59
CA ASN A 84 9.74 6.23 -6.38
C ASN A 84 10.02 4.75 -6.66
N ARG A 85 11.19 4.23 -6.25
CA ARG A 85 11.57 2.85 -6.55
C ARG A 85 10.57 1.84 -6.00
N TYR A 86 9.97 2.14 -4.84
CA TYR A 86 9.03 1.27 -4.15
C TYR A 86 7.69 1.18 -4.89
N GLU A 87 7.24 2.29 -5.48
CA GLU A 87 6.07 2.34 -6.36
C GLU A 87 6.31 1.53 -7.63
N LEU A 88 7.49 1.66 -8.23
CA LEU A 88 7.86 0.88 -9.42
C LEU A 88 7.95 -0.63 -9.12
N GLU A 89 8.47 -1.00 -7.95
CA GLU A 89 8.46 -2.38 -7.48
C GLU A 89 7.04 -2.91 -7.25
N ALA A 90 6.18 -2.13 -6.59
CA ALA A 90 4.78 -2.49 -6.34
C ALA A 90 4.02 -2.68 -7.67
N LYS A 91 4.18 -1.77 -8.63
CA LYS A 91 3.63 -1.88 -9.99
C LYS A 91 4.07 -3.16 -10.71
N LYS A 92 5.35 -3.56 -10.59
CA LYS A 92 5.83 -4.84 -11.15
C LYS A 92 5.13 -6.04 -10.51
N LYS A 93 4.81 -5.95 -9.22
CA LYS A 93 4.15 -7.01 -8.45
C LYS A 93 2.64 -7.12 -8.67
N GLU A 94 1.99 -6.16 -9.31
CA GLU A 94 0.58 -6.25 -9.69
C GLU A 94 0.26 -7.47 -10.57
N ARG A 95 1.24 -7.95 -11.34
CA ARG A 95 1.12 -9.14 -12.21
C ARG A 95 1.56 -10.43 -11.54
N ASP A 96 2.15 -10.36 -10.35
CA ASP A 96 2.65 -11.53 -9.63
C ASP A 96 1.49 -12.20 -8.87
N HIS A 97 1.12 -13.40 -9.30
CA HIS A 97 0.01 -14.15 -8.68
C HIS A 97 0.39 -14.73 -7.32
N THR A 98 1.67 -14.99 -7.09
CA THR A 98 2.18 -15.63 -5.87
C THR A 98 2.27 -14.66 -4.69
N ILE A 99 2.18 -13.34 -4.95
CA ILE A 99 2.38 -12.35 -3.89
C ILE A 99 1.31 -12.43 -2.79
N LEU A 100 0.12 -12.92 -3.12
CA LEU A 100 -1.00 -13.11 -2.19
C LEU A 100 -0.94 -14.45 -1.43
N GLU A 101 -0.02 -15.35 -1.78
CA GLU A 101 0.09 -16.65 -1.11
C GLU A 101 0.46 -16.49 0.36
N GLY A 102 -0.27 -17.19 1.23
CA GLY A 102 -0.05 -17.17 2.67
C GLY A 102 -0.42 -15.86 3.36
N ILE A 103 -1.20 -14.99 2.70
CA ILE A 103 -1.76 -13.76 3.25
C ILE A 103 -3.21 -13.98 3.67
N GLU A 104 -3.53 -13.53 4.87
CA GLU A 104 -4.89 -13.51 5.39
C GLU A 104 -5.29 -12.06 5.65
N PHE A 105 -6.43 -11.64 5.11
CA PHE A 105 -6.97 -10.31 5.37
C PHE A 105 -7.91 -10.38 6.59
N ASN A 106 -7.59 -9.63 7.64
CA ASN A 106 -8.41 -9.47 8.85
C ASN A 106 -9.15 -8.14 8.81
#